data_AF-A0A2X3EX35-F1
#
_entry.id   AF-A0A2X3EX35-F1
#
_cell.length_a   1.000
_cell.length_b   1.000
_cell.length_c   1.000
_cell.angle_alpha   90.00
_cell.angle_beta   90.00
_cell.angle_gamma   90.00
#
_symmetry.space_group_name_H-M   'P 1'
#
loop_
_entity.id
_entity.type
_entity.pdbx_description
1 polymer ?
#
loop_
_entity_poly.entity_id
_entity_poly.type
_entity_poly.pdbx_seq_one_letter_code
_entity_poly.pdbx_strand_id
1 'polypeptide(L)' 'MAIAMQRFCINRKIAPALSIEAFFRLVNRLGLNKVELRNDLPSGKVTDDLSHQQVRELAARYHIEILTINAVYPL' A
#
# COMPACT_ATOMS: atom_id res chain seq x y z
N MET A 1 -7.56 12.33 22.98
CA MET A 1 -6.52 12.74 22.00
C MET A 1 -7.16 12.90 20.63
N ALA A 2 -6.91 14.01 19.93
CA ALA A 2 -7.35 14.21 18.55
C ALA A 2 -6.13 14.09 17.62
N ILE A 3 -6.03 12.96 16.90
CA ILE A 3 -5.00 12.75 15.86
C ILE A 3 -5.69 12.93 14.52
N ALA A 4 -5.13 13.79 13.68
CA ALA A 4 -5.70 14.05 12.36
C ALA A 4 -5.55 12.82 11.45
N MET A 5 -6.63 12.45 10.75
CA MET A 5 -6.74 11.18 10.00
C MET A 5 -5.63 10.98 8.96
N GLN A 6 -5.18 12.05 8.31
CA GLN A 6 -4.10 12.06 7.33
C GLN A 6 -2.72 11.67 7.90
N ARG A 7 -2.60 11.50 9.22
CA ARG A 7 -1.37 11.03 9.87
C ARG A 7 -1.30 9.51 9.98
N PHE A 8 -2.41 8.80 9.74
CA PHE A 8 -2.41 7.34 9.74
C PHE A 8 -1.95 6.79 8.39
N CYS A 9 -1.22 5.69 8.43
CA CYS A 9 -0.74 4.94 7.29
C CYS A 9 -1.07 3.46 7.49
N ILE A 10 -1.49 2.78 6.41
CA ILE A 10 -1.86 1.37 6.46
C ILE A 10 -0.74 0.53 5.82
N ASN A 11 -0.12 -0.31 6.62
CA ASN A 11 0.87 -1.26 6.13
C ASN A 11 0.19 -2.44 5.40
N ARG A 12 0.63 -2.77 4.18
CA ARG A 12 0.01 -3.84 3.36
C ARG A 12 0.02 -5.22 4.04
N LYS A 13 0.87 -5.47 5.04
CA LYS A 13 0.90 -6.74 5.80
C LYS A 13 -0.44 -7.09 6.45
N ILE A 14 -1.31 -6.11 6.72
CA ILE A 14 -2.65 -6.33 7.29
C ILE A 14 -3.58 -7.10 6.35
N ALA A 15 -3.34 -7.07 5.03
CA ALA A 15 -4.24 -7.63 4.03
C ALA A 15 -3.47 -8.45 2.98
N PRO A 16 -2.83 -9.57 3.36
CA PRO A 16 -1.91 -10.31 2.50
C PRO A 16 -2.60 -11.00 1.31
N ALA A 17 -3.91 -11.22 1.38
CA ALA A 17 -4.71 -11.85 0.32
C ALA A 17 -5.32 -10.83 -0.67
N LEU A 18 -5.24 -9.52 -0.39
CA LEU A 18 -5.78 -8.51 -1.29
C LEU A 18 -4.76 -8.13 -2.37
N SER A 19 -5.24 -8.02 -3.61
CA SER A 19 -4.48 -7.38 -4.68
C SER A 19 -4.20 -5.91 -4.34
N ILE A 20 -3.19 -5.32 -4.97
CA ILE A 20 -2.84 -3.90 -4.75
C ILE A 20 -4.05 -2.98 -5.00
N GLU A 21 -4.83 -3.22 -6.05
CA GLU A 21 -6.03 -2.42 -6.34
C GLU A 21 -7.10 -2.57 -5.24
N ALA A 22 -7.39 -3.80 -4.81
CA ALA A 22 -8.37 -4.04 -3.76
C ALA A 22 -7.93 -3.42 -2.43
N PHE A 23 -6.63 -3.45 -2.13
CA PHE A 23 -6.04 -2.83 -0.95
C PHE A 23 -6.13 -1.29 -1.01
N PHE A 24 -5.75 -0.66 -2.14
CA PHE A 24 -5.85 0.80 -2.30
C PHE A 24 -7.31 1.27 -2.20
N ARG A 25 -8.23 0.54 -2.83
CA ARG A 25 -9.67 0.81 -2.72
C ARG A 25 -10.17 0.69 -1.28
N LEU A 26 -9.69 -0.28 -0.51
CA LEU A 26 -10.03 -0.43 0.92
C LEU A 26 -9.56 0.79 1.73
N VAL A 27 -8.30 1.18 1.58
CA VAL A 27 -7.71 2.32 2.31
C VAL A 27 -8.47 3.61 1.99
N ASN A 28 -8.77 3.85 0.71
CA ASN A 28 -9.57 4.99 0.27
C ASN A 28 -10.99 4.98 0.88
N ARG A 29 -11.67 3.82 0.92
CA ARG A 29 -13.00 3.68 1.56
C ARG A 29 -13.00 3.97 3.07
N LEU A 30 -11.86 3.82 3.74
CA LEU A 30 -11.69 4.17 5.15
C LEU A 30 -11.41 5.67 5.37
N GLY A 31 -11.35 6.48 4.30
CA GLY A 31 -11.01 7.90 4.37
C GLY A 31 -9.53 8.16 4.64
N LEU A 32 -8.67 7.16 4.38
CA LEU A 32 -7.23 7.24 4.52
C LEU A 32 -6.55 7.31 3.15
N ASN A 33 -5.32 7.81 3.12
CA ASN A 33 -4.61 8.06 1.87
C ASN A 33 -3.14 7.63 1.88
N LYS A 34 -2.63 6.99 2.94
CA LYS A 34 -1.22 6.59 3.05
C LYS A 34 -1.07 5.10 3.23
N VAL A 35 -0.15 4.52 2.49
CA VAL A 35 0.15 3.08 2.57
C VAL A 35 1.64 2.79 2.56
N GLU A 36 1.99 1.58 3.00
CA GLU A 36 3.32 1.01 2.84
C GLU A 36 3.21 -0.29 2.03
N LEU A 37 4.11 -0.47 1.06
CA LEU A 37 4.23 -1.72 0.30
C LEU A 37 5.29 -2.64 0.91
N ARG A 38 5.32 -3.90 0.45
CA ARG A 38 6.18 -4.94 1.01
C ARG A 38 6.71 -5.92 -0.03
N ASN A 39 7.97 -6.35 0.12
CA ASN A 39 8.59 -7.40 -0.70
C ASN A 39 8.39 -8.83 -0.16
N ASP A 40 7.83 -8.98 1.05
CA ASP A 40 7.70 -10.24 1.79
C ASP A 40 6.24 -10.71 1.95
N LEU A 41 5.41 -10.45 0.94
CA LEU A 41 4.04 -10.98 0.80
C LEU A 41 4.04 -12.26 -0.04
N PRO A 42 2.93 -13.03 -0.12
CA PRO A 42 2.92 -14.34 -0.80
C PRO A 42 3.41 -14.32 -2.27
N SER A 43 3.29 -13.19 -2.97
CA SER A 43 3.81 -13.03 -4.33
C SER A 43 5.34 -12.92 -4.40
N GLY A 44 6.01 -12.60 -3.28
CA GLY A 44 7.45 -12.30 -3.21
C GLY A 44 7.89 -11.04 -3.96
N LYS A 45 6.93 -10.28 -4.51
CA LYS A 45 7.18 -9.08 -5.35
C LYS A 45 6.49 -7.89 -4.72
N VAL A 46 7.15 -6.73 -4.75
CA VAL A 46 6.57 -5.46 -4.23
C VAL A 46 5.27 -5.10 -4.95
N THR A 47 5.20 -5.37 -6.26
CA THR A 47 4.11 -4.98 -7.14
C THR A 47 3.21 -6.14 -7.56
N ASP A 48 3.34 -7.32 -6.93
CA ASP A 48 2.74 -8.56 -7.41
C ASP A 48 3.05 -8.78 -8.91
N ASP A 49 2.04 -8.94 -9.75
CA ASP A 49 2.19 -9.10 -11.20
C ASP A 49 1.96 -7.78 -11.98
N LEU A 50 1.88 -6.64 -11.28
CA LEU A 50 1.74 -5.33 -11.89
C LEU A 50 3.10 -4.71 -12.25
N SER A 51 3.12 -3.92 -13.32
CA SER A 51 4.22 -3.01 -13.63
C SER A 51 4.25 -1.82 -12.66
N HIS A 52 5.41 -1.17 -12.53
CA HIS A 52 5.54 0.06 -11.74
C HIS A 52 4.57 1.17 -12.23
N GLN A 53 4.28 1.21 -13.53
CA GLN A 53 3.35 2.18 -14.10
C GLN A 53 1.90 1.89 -13.66
N GLN A 54 1.48 0.62 -13.71
CA GLN A 54 0.15 0.23 -13.25
C GLN A 54 -0.05 0.53 -11.76
N VAL A 55 0.96 0.28 -10.92
CA VAL A 55 0.89 0.63 -9.49
C VAL A 55 0.78 2.14 -9.29
N ARG A 56 1.51 2.95 -10.07
CA ARG A 56 1.41 4.42 -10.04
C ARG A 56 0.03 4.91 -10.46
N GLU A 57 -0.54 4.34 -11.52
CA GLU A 57 -1.89 4.68 -12.01
C GLU A 57 -2.97 4.34 -10.98
N LEU A 58 -2.85 3.18 -10.30
CA LEU A 58 -3.73 2.81 -9.21
C LEU A 58 -3.59 3.75 -8.01
N ALA A 59 -2.37 4.12 -7.63
CA ALA A 59 -2.14 5.06 -6.54
C ALA A 59 -2.79 6.43 -6.85
N ALA A 60 -2.63 6.94 -8.06
CA ALA A 60 -3.28 8.16 -8.51
C ALA A 60 -4.82 8.04 -8.49
N ARG A 61 -5.37 6.94 -9.02
CA ARG A 61 -6.82 6.66 -9.09
C ARG A 61 -7.49 6.67 -7.71
N TYR A 62 -6.83 6.14 -6.69
CA TYR A 62 -7.38 6.03 -5.33
C TYR A 62 -6.84 7.11 -4.36
N HIS A 63 -6.13 8.12 -4.87
CA HIS A 63 -5.51 9.17 -4.08
C HIS A 63 -4.61 8.64 -2.96
N ILE A 64 -3.79 7.64 -3.27
CA ILE A 64 -2.89 6.99 -2.33
C ILE A 64 -1.46 7.53 -2.48
N GLU A 65 -0.87 7.90 -1.35
CA GLU A 65 0.55 8.15 -1.16
C GLU A 65 1.22 6.88 -0.61
N ILE A 66 2.23 6.37 -1.33
CA ILE A 66 3.04 5.24 -0.88
C ILE A 66 4.24 5.79 -0.13
N LEU A 67 4.29 5.61 1.19
CA LEU A 67 5.32 6.20 2.04
C LEU A 67 6.64 5.40 2.05
N THR A 68 6.54 4.07 2.07
CA THR A 68 7.70 3.18 2.20
C THR A 68 7.49 1.87 1.44
N ILE A 69 8.61 1.18 1.19
CA ILE A 69 8.65 -0.24 0.83
C ILE A 69 9.46 -0.94 1.92
N ASN A 70 8.86 -1.93 2.57
CA ASN A 70 9.54 -2.76 3.58
C ASN A 70 9.95 -4.11 2.96
N ALA A 71 11.17 -4.61 3.09
CA ALA A 71 12.39 -3.97 3.60
C ALA A 71 13.67 -4.64 3.04
N VAL A 72 14.81 -3.98 3.23
CA VAL A 72 16.16 -4.56 2.97
C VAL A 72 16.58 -5.41 4.17
N TYR A 73 17.08 -6.65 3.95
CA TYR A 73 17.55 -7.58 4.99
C TYR A 73 18.41 -8.73 4.39
N PRO A 74 19.33 -9.37 5.16
CA PRO A 74 20.10 -8.85 6.28
C PRO A 74 21.26 -8.06 5.68
N LEU A 75 21.51 -6.82 6.08
CA LEU A 75 22.83 -6.26 5.75
C LEU A 75 23.90 -6.98 6.57
#